data_AF-A0A553DZ19-F1
#
_entry.id   AF-A0A553DZ19-F1
#
_cell.length_a   1.000
_cell.length_b   1.000
_cell.length_c   1.000
_cell.angle_alpha   90.00
_cell.angle_beta   90.00
_cell.angle_gamma   90.00
#
_symmetry.space_group_name_H-M   'P 1'
#
loop_
_entity.id
_entity.type
_entity.pdbx_description
1 polymer ?
#
loop_
_entity_poly.entity_id
_entity_poly.type
_entity_poly.pdbx_seq_one_letter_code
_entity_poly.pdbx_strand_id
1 'polypeptide(L)'
;MKKVLCILITFSMLSCKEKSNKPKAKNQRESVLMKNDTSESNIAQSADTIRNDNKIINIGSFDNLPKLKFDTISENEYLKYSTIEVWKKTKVKKIGNYFYLKTQKQNHKLKIYKDYGGVESWNGSEFLGFCSNLDCYAITNNSTSEYSGFGELMLLNNQTDFKYNINSFGDGSVELPIPSKNTEFLIYYYNSPYENKNCDIGILKVSTKSDPQHFLREFASYHSNDFAIEEIKWVGDYIIYLKGSEEIHEEGKLIKMYKYFKTKLE
;
A
#
# COMPACT_ATOMS: atom_id res chain seq x y z
N MET A 1 -42.83 0.86 37.90
CA MET A 1 -42.86 -0.42 37.15
C MET A 1 -43.12 -0.12 35.68
N LYS A 2 -42.06 -0.06 34.85
CA LYS A 2 -42.16 0.15 33.39
C LYS A 2 -41.76 -1.15 32.69
N LYS A 3 -42.64 -1.62 31.80
CA LYS A 3 -42.58 -2.90 31.10
C LYS A 3 -41.47 -2.86 30.03
N VAL A 4 -40.62 -3.89 30.04
CA VAL A 4 -39.65 -4.18 28.97
C VAL A 4 -40.34 -5.09 27.97
N LEU A 5 -40.38 -4.68 26.71
CA LEU A 5 -40.92 -5.43 25.58
C LEU A 5 -39.76 -6.20 24.93
N CYS A 6 -39.67 -7.50 25.19
CA CYS A 6 -38.76 -8.40 24.49
C CYS A 6 -39.38 -8.81 23.14
N ILE A 7 -38.70 -8.47 22.04
CA ILE A 7 -39.04 -8.98 20.71
C ILE A 7 -38.13 -10.19 20.45
N LEU A 8 -38.73 -11.39 20.45
CA LEU A 8 -38.12 -12.61 19.93
C LEU A 8 -38.12 -12.54 18.40
N ILE A 9 -36.94 -12.69 17.78
CA ILE A 9 -36.81 -12.94 16.35
C ILE A 9 -36.49 -14.43 16.20
N THR A 10 -37.45 -15.19 15.68
CA THR A 10 -37.32 -16.61 15.33
C THR A 10 -36.61 -16.77 13.99
N PHE A 11 -35.49 -17.50 13.99
CA PHE A 11 -34.80 -17.98 12.79
C PHE A 11 -35.59 -19.15 12.16
N SER A 12 -36.13 -18.95 10.96
CA SER A 12 -36.66 -20.04 10.12
C SER A 12 -35.55 -20.55 9.18
N MET A 13 -34.97 -21.70 9.53
CA MET A 13 -34.15 -22.51 8.64
C MET A 13 -35.05 -23.20 7.60
N LEU A 14 -35.04 -22.71 6.36
CA LEU A 14 -35.59 -23.45 5.23
C LEU A 14 -34.47 -24.22 4.52
N SER A 15 -34.43 -25.51 4.82
CA SER A 15 -33.72 -26.54 4.09
C SER A 15 -34.36 -26.73 2.71
N CYS A 16 -33.62 -26.51 1.63
CA CYS A 16 -34.00 -26.94 0.29
C CYS A 16 -33.09 -28.07 -0.18
N LYS A 17 -33.72 -29.24 -0.33
CA LYS A 17 -33.18 -30.50 -0.86
C LYS A 17 -32.67 -30.37 -2.30
N GLU A 18 -31.58 -31.10 -2.54
CA GLU A 18 -31.00 -31.45 -3.83
C GLU A 18 -32.02 -32.04 -4.82
N LYS A 19 -31.86 -31.70 -6.09
CA LYS A 19 -32.28 -32.54 -7.22
C LYS A 19 -31.07 -32.79 -8.12
N SER A 20 -30.72 -34.07 -8.20
CA SER A 20 -29.72 -34.64 -9.09
C SER A 20 -30.07 -34.41 -10.56
N ASN A 21 -29.07 -34.10 -11.38
CA ASN A 21 -29.04 -34.50 -12.80
C ASN A 21 -27.60 -34.77 -13.24
N LYS A 22 -27.29 -36.04 -13.48
CA LYS A 22 -26.07 -36.48 -14.18
C LYS A 22 -26.23 -36.28 -15.69
N PRO A 23 -25.14 -36.01 -16.41
CA PRO A 23 -24.92 -36.71 -17.68
C PRO A 23 -23.62 -37.51 -17.72
N LYS A 24 -23.81 -38.78 -18.09
CA LYS A 24 -22.94 -39.79 -18.69
C LYS A 24 -21.47 -39.42 -18.97
N ALA A 25 -20.58 -40.06 -18.21
CA ALA A 25 -19.21 -40.36 -18.64
C ALA A 25 -19.21 -41.56 -19.62
N LYS A 26 -18.49 -41.42 -20.73
CA LYS A 26 -18.05 -42.54 -21.58
C LYS A 26 -16.53 -42.63 -21.46
N ASN A 27 -16.07 -43.70 -20.85
CA ASN A 27 -14.67 -44.13 -20.83
C ASN A 27 -14.36 -44.89 -22.11
N GLN A 28 -13.23 -44.59 -22.75
CA GLN A 28 -12.42 -45.59 -23.44
C GLN A 28 -10.94 -45.18 -23.31
N ARG A 29 -10.15 -46.15 -22.82
CA ARG A 29 -8.71 -46.10 -22.56
C ARG A 29 -7.93 -46.14 -23.88
N GLU A 30 -6.74 -45.54 -23.93
CA GLU A 30 -5.46 -46.28 -23.98
C GLU A 30 -4.24 -45.35 -23.97
N SER A 31 -3.16 -45.89 -23.42
CA SER A 31 -1.85 -45.31 -23.13
C SER A 31 -0.90 -45.35 -24.33
N VAL A 32 -0.10 -44.29 -24.56
CA VAL A 32 1.26 -44.42 -25.15
C VAL A 32 2.19 -43.34 -24.60
N LEU A 33 3.42 -43.77 -24.31
CA LEU A 33 4.57 -43.04 -23.80
C LEU A 33 5.33 -42.29 -24.91
N MET A 34 5.87 -41.11 -24.56
CA MET A 34 7.11 -40.49 -25.05
C MET A 34 7.36 -40.09 -26.53
N LYS A 35 7.77 -38.81 -26.63
CA LYS A 35 8.86 -38.18 -27.43
C LYS A 35 8.55 -37.46 -28.75
N ASN A 36 8.98 -36.19 -28.70
CA ASN A 36 9.80 -35.44 -29.66
C ASN A 36 9.16 -34.48 -30.67
N ASP A 37 9.86 -33.34 -30.75
CA ASP A 37 10.07 -32.42 -31.88
C ASP A 37 9.09 -31.27 -32.13
N THR A 38 9.57 -30.09 -31.69
CA THR A 38 9.81 -28.89 -32.49
C THR A 38 8.91 -28.67 -33.71
N SER A 39 8.00 -27.70 -33.60
CA SER A 39 7.48 -26.98 -34.75
C SER A 39 7.36 -25.50 -34.41
N GLU A 40 8.20 -24.72 -35.09
CA GLU A 40 8.02 -23.28 -35.24
C GLU A 40 6.62 -23.03 -35.83
N SER A 41 5.86 -22.15 -35.20
CA SER A 41 4.82 -21.41 -35.89
C SER A 41 5.03 -19.92 -35.63
N ASN A 42 5.58 -19.27 -36.65
CA ASN A 42 5.50 -17.84 -36.82
C ASN A 42 4.03 -17.46 -36.98
N ILE A 43 3.46 -16.76 -35.99
CA ILE A 43 2.32 -15.88 -36.23
C ILE A 43 2.79 -14.47 -35.99
N ALA A 44 2.78 -13.73 -37.10
CA ALA A 44 3.22 -12.35 -37.22
C ALA A 44 2.43 -11.41 -36.30
N GLN A 45 3.20 -10.51 -35.69
CA GLN A 45 2.91 -9.10 -35.39
C GLN A 45 1.43 -8.68 -35.42
N SER A 46 0.85 -8.49 -34.24
CA SER A 46 -0.01 -7.33 -34.03
C SER A 46 0.89 -6.17 -33.59
N ALA A 47 1.02 -5.19 -34.47
CA ALA A 47 1.66 -3.92 -34.16
C ALA A 47 0.72 -3.11 -33.26
N ASP A 48 0.95 -3.16 -31.96
CA ASP A 48 0.49 -2.14 -31.03
C ASP A 48 1.63 -1.79 -30.07
N THR A 49 2.34 -0.73 -30.45
CA THR A 49 3.09 0.19 -29.59
C THR A 49 3.95 -0.44 -28.48
N ILE A 50 5.04 -1.10 -28.86
CA ILE A 50 6.19 -1.27 -27.97
C ILE A 50 6.89 0.09 -27.85
N ARG A 51 6.46 0.89 -26.87
CA ARG A 51 7.29 1.90 -26.19
C ARG A 51 7.23 1.61 -24.69
N ASN A 52 7.89 0.54 -24.27
CA ASN A 52 8.21 0.33 -22.85
C ASN A 52 9.67 0.78 -22.62
N ASP A 53 9.89 2.08 -22.64
CA ASP A 53 11.01 2.67 -21.91
C ASP A 53 10.57 2.69 -20.44
N ASN A 54 11.04 1.72 -19.65
CA ASN A 54 10.59 1.42 -18.29
C ASN A 54 10.67 2.65 -17.34
N LYS A 55 9.59 3.44 -17.29
CA LYS A 55 9.39 4.55 -16.32
C LYS A 55 8.81 4.07 -14.99
N ILE A 56 8.88 2.78 -14.69
CA ILE A 56 8.37 2.19 -13.45
C ILE A 56 9.55 1.66 -12.66
N ILE A 57 9.69 2.14 -11.43
CA ILE A 57 10.70 1.74 -10.46
C ILE A 57 9.95 1.11 -9.28
N ASN A 58 10.26 -0.14 -8.97
CA ASN A 58 9.71 -0.83 -7.80
C ASN A 58 10.69 -0.74 -6.63
N ILE A 59 10.17 -0.44 -5.46
CA ILE A 59 10.87 -0.26 -4.18
C ILE A 59 10.27 -1.30 -3.24
N GLY A 60 11.06 -2.18 -2.61
CA GLY A 60 10.52 -3.39 -1.98
C GLY A 60 11.51 -4.39 -1.38
N SER A 61 12.82 -4.17 -1.45
CA SER A 61 13.87 -5.10 -1.02
C SER A 61 14.38 -4.78 0.40
N PHE A 62 13.50 -4.84 1.39
CA PHE A 62 13.77 -4.27 2.73
C PHE A 62 14.56 -5.17 3.68
N ASP A 63 14.60 -6.48 3.43
CA ASP A 63 15.15 -7.47 4.36
C ASP A 63 16.64 -7.24 4.62
N ASN A 64 17.39 -6.88 3.58
CA ASN A 64 18.84 -6.74 3.60
C ASN A 64 19.32 -5.31 3.89
N LEU A 65 18.41 -4.38 4.21
CA LEU A 65 18.78 -3.00 4.50
C LEU A 65 19.34 -2.84 5.93
N PRO A 66 20.21 -1.83 6.15
CA PRO A 66 20.56 -1.38 7.48
C PRO A 66 19.31 -1.19 8.36
N LYS A 67 19.36 -1.67 9.60
CA LYS A 67 18.23 -1.59 10.53
C LYS A 67 18.32 -0.32 11.37
N LEU A 68 17.22 0.43 11.44
CA LEU A 68 17.13 1.59 12.34
C LEU A 68 17.21 1.12 13.80
N LYS A 69 17.71 2.00 14.66
CA LYS A 69 17.76 1.79 16.11
C LYS A 69 16.98 2.90 16.79
N PHE A 70 15.99 2.53 17.59
CA PHE A 70 15.13 3.47 18.29
C PHE A 70 15.45 3.49 19.78
N ASP A 71 15.74 4.68 20.29
CA ASP A 71 15.85 4.95 21.72
C ASP A 71 14.50 5.44 22.26
N THR A 72 14.12 5.00 23.46
CA THR A 72 12.94 5.52 24.14
C THR A 72 13.20 6.94 24.66
N ILE A 73 12.22 7.82 24.50
CA ILE A 73 12.26 9.21 24.98
C ILE A 73 11.01 9.53 25.80
N SER A 74 11.03 10.67 26.48
CA SER A 74 9.84 11.17 27.18
C SER A 74 8.84 11.83 26.24
N GLU A 75 7.56 11.82 26.62
CA GLU A 75 6.51 12.58 25.94
C GLU A 75 6.84 14.06 25.83
N ASN A 76 7.37 14.65 26.91
CA ASN A 76 7.77 16.06 26.95
C ASN A 76 8.88 16.38 25.95
N GLU A 77 9.76 15.42 25.62
CA GLU A 77 10.74 15.61 24.55
C GLU A 77 10.07 15.55 23.18
N TYR A 78 9.16 14.58 22.96
CA TYR A 78 8.42 14.41 21.72
C TYR A 78 7.56 15.63 21.36
N LEU A 79 6.90 16.24 22.34
CA LEU A 79 5.99 17.36 22.16
C LEU A 79 6.68 18.68 21.79
N LYS A 80 8.02 18.76 21.86
CA LYS A 80 8.77 19.96 21.43
C LYS A 80 8.70 20.22 19.93
N TYR A 81 8.32 19.21 19.15
CA TYR A 81 8.32 19.27 17.69
C TYR A 81 6.92 19.05 17.13
N SER A 82 6.64 19.67 15.99
CA SER A 82 5.37 19.57 15.28
C SER A 82 5.53 18.75 13.99
N THR A 83 4.45 18.07 13.62
CA THR A 83 4.35 17.39 12.33
C THR A 83 4.20 18.42 11.20
N ILE A 84 4.70 18.09 10.01
CA ILE A 84 4.58 18.93 8.83
C ILE A 84 3.66 18.23 7.84
N GLU A 85 2.54 18.85 7.50
CA GLU A 85 1.66 18.37 6.44
C GLU A 85 2.21 18.80 5.08
N VAL A 86 2.63 17.83 4.27
CA VAL A 86 3.24 18.09 2.95
C VAL A 86 2.37 17.68 1.76
N TRP A 87 1.45 16.73 1.97
CA TRP A 87 0.62 16.18 0.91
C TRP A 87 -0.67 16.98 0.80
N LYS A 88 -0.80 17.76 -0.27
CA LYS A 88 -1.99 18.59 -0.48
C LYS A 88 -2.99 17.85 -1.36
N LYS A 89 -4.17 17.56 -0.82
CA LYS A 89 -5.26 16.95 -1.59
C LYS A 89 -5.94 18.01 -2.46
N THR A 90 -5.61 18.02 -3.74
CA THR A 90 -6.25 18.90 -4.73
C THR A 90 -7.44 18.20 -5.40
N LYS A 91 -8.40 19.00 -5.91
CA LYS A 91 -9.48 18.45 -6.73
C LYS A 91 -8.90 17.92 -8.05
N VAL A 92 -9.20 16.67 -8.37
CA VAL A 92 -8.86 16.05 -9.66
C VAL A 92 -10.07 16.03 -10.58
N LYS A 93 -9.83 16.15 -11.88
CA LYS A 93 -10.89 16.01 -12.89
C LYS A 93 -11.39 14.57 -12.88
N LYS A 94 -12.69 14.36 -12.74
CA LYS A 94 -13.35 13.05 -12.79
C LYS A 94 -14.31 12.99 -13.97
N ILE A 95 -14.26 11.91 -14.76
CA ILE A 95 -15.21 11.62 -15.84
C ILE A 95 -15.54 10.13 -15.78
N GLY A 96 -16.82 9.80 -15.54
CA GLY A 96 -17.26 8.41 -15.37
C GLY A 96 -16.50 7.72 -14.24
N ASN A 97 -16.00 6.51 -14.51
CA ASN A 97 -15.24 5.70 -13.55
C ASN A 97 -13.74 6.06 -13.48
N TYR A 98 -13.34 7.24 -13.96
CA TYR A 98 -11.93 7.62 -14.05
C TYR A 98 -11.67 9.01 -13.47
N PHE A 99 -10.48 9.18 -12.91
CA PHE A 99 -9.90 10.49 -12.64
C PHE A 99 -8.63 10.69 -13.48
N TYR A 100 -8.25 11.97 -13.64
CA TYR A 100 -7.15 12.37 -14.50
C TYR A 100 -6.15 13.22 -13.73
N LEU A 101 -4.87 12.86 -13.87
CA LEU A 101 -3.74 13.62 -13.36
C LEU A 101 -2.93 14.15 -14.54
N LYS A 102 -2.65 15.45 -14.56
CA LYS A 102 -1.87 16.09 -15.62
C LYS A 102 -0.44 16.29 -15.13
N THR A 103 0.51 15.61 -15.75
CA THR A 103 1.94 15.89 -15.59
C THR A 103 2.38 16.90 -16.66
N GLN A 104 3.64 17.33 -16.61
CA GLN A 104 4.23 18.18 -17.66
C GLN A 104 4.36 17.45 -19.01
N LYS A 105 4.33 16.12 -18.99
CA LYS A 105 4.54 15.28 -20.17
C LYS A 105 3.23 14.77 -20.75
N GLN A 106 2.27 14.37 -19.92
CA GLN A 106 1.01 13.80 -20.39
C GLN A 106 -0.12 13.85 -19.36
N ASN A 107 -1.33 13.47 -19.80
CA ASN A 107 -2.45 13.22 -18.91
C ASN A 107 -2.53 11.72 -18.60
N HIS A 108 -2.49 11.37 -17.33
CA HIS A 108 -2.67 10.01 -16.84
C HIS A 108 -4.15 9.80 -16.48
N LYS A 109 -4.75 8.74 -17.04
CA LYS A 109 -6.13 8.33 -16.75
C LYS A 109 -6.07 7.14 -15.79
N LEU A 110 -6.70 7.26 -14.63
CA LEU A 110 -6.72 6.22 -13.60
C LEU A 110 -8.15 5.82 -13.26
N LYS A 111 -8.40 4.52 -13.09
CA LYS A 111 -9.70 3.96 -12.70
C LYS A 111 -9.96 4.33 -11.23
N ILE A 112 -11.14 4.82 -10.89
CA ILE A 112 -11.50 5.15 -9.51
C ILE A 112 -11.71 3.84 -8.73
N TYR A 113 -11.10 3.73 -7.54
CA TYR A 113 -11.34 2.61 -6.64
C TYR A 113 -12.81 2.54 -6.18
N LYS A 114 -13.44 1.39 -6.38
CA LYS A 114 -14.75 0.99 -5.83
C LYS A 114 -14.98 -0.49 -6.07
N ASP A 115 -16.07 -1.03 -5.54
CA ASP A 115 -16.58 -2.34 -5.93
C ASP A 115 -17.24 -2.25 -7.32
N TYR A 116 -16.67 -2.96 -8.29
CA TYR A 116 -17.24 -3.12 -9.63
C TYR A 116 -18.08 -4.40 -9.78
N GLY A 117 -18.12 -5.24 -8.73
CA GLY A 117 -18.82 -6.53 -8.73
C GLY A 117 -18.16 -7.58 -9.63
N GLY A 118 -18.68 -8.81 -9.54
CA GLY A 118 -18.23 -9.93 -10.37
C GLY A 118 -16.74 -10.22 -10.22
N VAL A 119 -16.07 -10.44 -11.35
CA VAL A 119 -14.63 -10.74 -11.41
C VAL A 119 -13.76 -9.51 -11.11
N GLU A 120 -14.25 -8.30 -11.36
CA GLU A 120 -13.47 -7.08 -11.13
C GLU A 120 -13.40 -6.70 -9.64
N SER A 121 -14.48 -6.96 -8.89
CA SER A 121 -14.60 -6.71 -7.44
C SER A 121 -14.05 -5.33 -7.02
N TRP A 122 -13.43 -5.22 -5.85
CA TRP A 122 -12.81 -3.99 -5.37
C TRP A 122 -11.51 -3.72 -6.11
N ASN A 123 -11.54 -2.75 -7.01
CA ASN A 123 -10.40 -2.46 -7.89
C ASN A 123 -10.32 -0.97 -8.24
N GLY A 124 -9.11 -0.45 -8.35
CA GLY A 124 -8.84 0.85 -8.92
C GLY A 124 -7.86 1.65 -8.07
N SER A 125 -7.87 2.95 -8.27
CA SER A 125 -6.91 3.86 -7.67
C SER A 125 -7.60 4.97 -6.88
N GLU A 126 -6.91 5.48 -5.87
CA GLU A 126 -7.28 6.67 -5.12
C GLU A 126 -6.17 7.72 -5.18
N PHE A 127 -6.56 8.97 -5.42
CA PHE A 127 -5.62 10.09 -5.35
C PHE A 127 -5.51 10.59 -3.91
N LEU A 128 -4.30 10.51 -3.36
CA LEU A 128 -4.04 10.86 -1.97
C LEU A 128 -3.58 12.32 -1.81
N GLY A 129 -2.78 12.83 -2.75
CA GLY A 129 -2.36 14.24 -2.73
C GLY A 129 -1.14 14.52 -3.61
N PHE A 130 -0.72 15.77 -3.64
CA PHE A 130 0.48 16.22 -4.32
C PHE A 130 1.47 16.82 -3.31
N CYS A 131 2.73 16.40 -3.37
CA CYS A 131 3.83 16.95 -2.56
C CYS A 131 4.70 17.83 -3.45
N SER A 132 4.73 19.14 -3.17
CA SER A 132 5.48 20.11 -3.98
C SER A 132 6.99 19.93 -3.88
N ASN A 133 7.50 19.49 -2.73
CA ASN A 133 8.94 19.32 -2.53
C ASN A 133 9.47 18.17 -3.40
N LEU A 134 8.74 17.05 -3.41
CA LEU A 134 9.02 15.91 -4.28
C LEU A 134 8.64 16.17 -5.74
N ASP A 135 7.67 17.05 -5.99
CA ASP A 135 7.02 17.23 -7.30
C ASP A 135 6.37 15.93 -7.79
N CYS A 136 5.67 15.25 -6.88
CA CYS A 136 5.04 13.96 -7.10
C CYS A 136 3.57 13.96 -6.68
N TYR A 137 2.74 13.25 -7.45
CA TYR A 137 1.41 12.81 -7.05
C TYR A 137 1.51 11.49 -6.29
N ALA A 138 0.84 11.37 -5.14
CA ALA A 138 0.67 10.12 -4.42
C ALA A 138 -0.68 9.49 -4.78
N ILE A 139 -0.63 8.22 -5.17
CA ILE A 139 -1.78 7.43 -5.59
C ILE A 139 -1.68 6.07 -4.91
N THR A 140 -2.76 5.56 -4.34
CA THR A 140 -2.86 4.15 -3.97
C THR A 140 -3.57 3.39 -5.07
N ASN A 141 -3.05 2.23 -5.43
CA ASN A 141 -3.69 1.25 -6.29
C ASN A 141 -4.11 0.08 -5.42
N ASN A 142 -5.38 -0.29 -5.50
CA ASN A 142 -5.92 -1.42 -4.76
C ASN A 142 -6.58 -2.38 -5.74
N SER A 143 -6.37 -3.67 -5.54
CA SER A 143 -7.06 -4.72 -6.27
C SER A 143 -7.32 -5.92 -5.37
N THR A 144 -8.53 -6.47 -5.45
CA THR A 144 -8.85 -7.77 -4.87
C THR A 144 -8.87 -8.84 -5.95
N SER A 145 -8.05 -9.88 -5.82
CA SER A 145 -8.15 -11.12 -6.62
C SER A 145 -8.23 -12.31 -5.67
N GLU A 146 -9.15 -13.24 -5.93
CA GLU A 146 -9.25 -14.49 -5.17
C GLU A 146 -9.31 -14.29 -3.64
N TYR A 147 -10.17 -13.34 -3.19
CA TYR A 147 -10.35 -12.96 -1.78
C TYR A 147 -9.11 -12.34 -1.09
N SER A 148 -8.01 -12.11 -1.82
CA SER A 148 -6.82 -11.43 -1.33
C SER A 148 -6.79 -10.00 -1.86
N GLY A 149 -6.70 -9.03 -0.96
CA GLY A 149 -6.54 -7.62 -1.30
C GLY A 149 -5.07 -7.25 -1.33
N PHE A 150 -4.65 -6.55 -2.38
CA PHE A 150 -3.31 -5.99 -2.49
C PHE A 150 -3.41 -4.47 -2.67
N GLY A 151 -2.72 -3.74 -1.81
CA GLY A 151 -2.54 -2.29 -1.92
C GLY A 151 -1.10 -1.92 -2.25
N GLU A 152 -0.92 -1.05 -3.23
CA GLU A 152 0.37 -0.49 -3.60
C GLU A 152 0.30 1.04 -3.57
N LEU A 153 1.34 1.67 -3.01
CA LEU A 153 1.50 3.12 -3.11
C LEU A 153 2.39 3.46 -4.31
N MET A 154 1.92 4.34 -5.17
CA MET A 154 2.67 4.87 -6.31
C MET A 154 2.91 6.38 -6.14
N LEU A 155 4.16 6.80 -6.30
CA LEU A 155 4.53 8.20 -6.50
C LEU A 155 4.78 8.47 -7.99
N LEU A 156 3.96 9.34 -8.60
CA LEU A 156 4.10 9.75 -9.99
C LEU A 156 4.80 11.12 -10.08
N ASN A 157 6.00 11.15 -10.64
CA ASN A 157 6.76 12.39 -10.84
C ASN A 157 6.13 13.26 -11.94
N ASN A 158 5.84 14.51 -11.58
CA ASN A 158 5.16 15.48 -12.44
C ASN A 158 6.01 15.98 -13.61
N GLN A 159 7.34 15.95 -13.51
CA GLN A 159 8.25 16.40 -14.57
C GLN A 159 8.62 15.28 -15.54
N THR A 160 8.84 14.07 -15.03
CA THR A 160 9.50 12.98 -15.78
C THR A 160 8.55 11.85 -16.18
N ASP A 161 7.36 11.77 -15.57
CA ASP A 161 6.42 10.64 -15.60
C ASP A 161 6.96 9.34 -14.98
N PHE A 162 8.08 9.38 -14.27
CA PHE A 162 8.53 8.20 -13.54
C PHE A 162 7.53 7.86 -12.43
N LYS A 163 7.22 6.57 -12.33
CA LYS A 163 6.37 5.96 -11.31
C LYS A 163 7.28 5.21 -10.36
N TYR A 164 7.22 5.55 -9.09
CA TYR A 164 7.91 4.86 -8.01
C TYR A 164 6.87 4.10 -7.21
N ASN A 165 6.82 2.80 -7.42
CA ASN A 165 5.93 1.89 -6.73
C ASN A 165 6.61 1.45 -5.45
N ILE A 166 6.03 1.81 -4.31
CA ILE A 166 6.49 1.45 -2.99
C ILE A 166 5.67 0.23 -2.56
N ASN A 167 6.31 -0.93 -2.63
CA ASN A 167 5.73 -2.18 -2.20
C ASN A 167 5.52 -2.14 -0.69
N SER A 168 4.41 -2.71 -0.26
CA SER A 168 4.12 -2.84 1.17
C SER A 168 4.91 -3.97 1.83
N PHE A 169 5.01 -3.86 3.14
CA PHE A 169 5.51 -4.90 4.03
C PHE A 169 4.45 -5.99 4.28
N GLY A 170 3.18 -5.75 3.94
CA GLY A 170 2.09 -6.70 4.06
C GLY A 170 1.04 -6.53 2.96
N ASP A 171 -0.20 -6.98 3.23
CA ASP A 171 -1.26 -7.08 2.21
C ASP A 171 -1.89 -5.72 1.82
N GLY A 172 -1.87 -4.74 2.73
CA GLY A 172 -2.36 -3.38 2.47
C GLY A 172 -1.27 -2.44 1.95
N SER A 173 -1.63 -1.27 1.40
CA SER A 173 -0.65 -0.24 1.04
C SER A 173 0.06 0.32 2.28
N VAL A 174 1.31 0.75 2.12
CA VAL A 174 1.99 1.60 3.10
C VAL A 174 1.29 2.95 3.24
N GLU A 175 1.49 3.59 4.38
CA GLU A 175 1.06 4.96 4.65
C GLU A 175 1.82 5.98 3.80
N LEU A 176 1.24 7.19 3.65
CA LEU A 176 1.86 8.26 2.87
C LEU A 176 3.28 8.61 3.37
N PRO A 177 4.31 8.56 2.51
CA PRO A 177 5.67 8.85 2.90
C PRO A 177 5.82 10.28 3.41
N ILE A 178 6.45 10.45 4.56
CA ILE A 178 6.65 11.73 5.20
C ILE A 178 8.08 12.20 4.85
N PRO A 179 8.25 13.27 4.07
CA PRO A 179 9.55 13.82 3.76
C PRO A 179 10.16 14.51 4.98
N SER A 180 11.47 14.36 5.07
CA SER A 180 12.35 15.19 5.90
C SER A 180 12.28 16.67 5.50
N LYS A 181 12.80 17.56 6.38
CA LYS A 181 12.66 19.02 6.26
C LYS A 181 13.09 19.57 4.90
N ASN A 182 14.24 19.13 4.40
CA ASN A 182 14.80 19.46 3.09
C ASN A 182 14.60 18.35 2.06
N THR A 183 13.81 17.32 2.40
CA THR A 183 13.45 16.21 1.51
C THR A 183 14.67 15.42 1.03
N GLU A 184 15.67 15.22 1.90
CA GLU A 184 16.79 14.31 1.63
C GLU A 184 16.40 12.83 1.84
N PHE A 185 15.44 12.60 2.73
CA PHE A 185 14.86 11.30 3.05
C PHE A 185 13.34 11.34 3.10
N LEU A 186 12.72 10.19 2.83
CA LEU A 186 11.32 9.87 3.09
C LEU A 186 11.25 8.74 4.10
N ILE A 187 10.37 8.85 5.09
CA ILE A 187 9.97 7.71 5.94
C ILE A 187 8.56 7.29 5.54
N TYR A 188 8.33 6.00 5.41
CA TYR A 188 7.01 5.41 5.21
C TYR A 188 6.88 4.19 6.11
N TYR A 189 5.65 3.79 6.41
CA TYR A 189 5.41 2.71 7.34
C TYR A 189 4.13 1.95 7.02
N TYR A 190 3.98 0.79 7.64
CA TYR A 190 2.79 -0.03 7.62
C TYR A 190 2.54 -0.55 9.03
N ASN A 191 1.32 -0.38 9.53
CA ASN A 191 0.85 -1.08 10.72
C ASN A 191 0.01 -2.27 10.26
N SER A 192 0.29 -3.47 10.74
CA SER A 192 -0.52 -4.63 10.35
C SER A 192 -1.92 -4.50 10.95
N PRO A 193 -2.99 -4.74 10.17
CA PRO A 193 -4.35 -4.74 10.70
C PRO A 193 -4.65 -5.98 11.56
N TYR A 194 -3.75 -6.97 11.58
CA TYR A 194 -3.97 -8.26 12.23
C TYR A 194 -3.45 -8.33 13.67
N GLU A 195 -2.62 -7.37 14.08
CA GLU A 195 -2.03 -7.34 15.42
C GLU A 195 -2.18 -5.95 16.03
N ASN A 196 -2.40 -5.90 17.35
CA ASN A 196 -2.65 -4.64 18.05
C ASN A 196 -1.36 -3.84 18.35
N LYS A 197 -0.20 -4.35 17.92
CA LYS A 197 1.12 -3.76 18.16
C LYS A 197 2.18 -4.34 17.22
N ASN A 198 2.19 -3.88 15.98
CA ASN A 198 3.32 -4.09 15.11
C ASN A 198 3.41 -2.99 14.07
N CYS A 199 4.62 -2.79 13.56
CA CYS A 199 4.83 -1.91 12.44
C CYS A 199 6.11 -2.26 11.68
N ASP A 200 6.08 -1.96 10.41
CA ASP A 200 7.25 -1.93 9.55
C ASP A 200 7.51 -0.50 9.08
N ILE A 201 8.78 -0.13 9.02
CA ILE A 201 9.23 1.20 8.60
C ILE A 201 10.27 1.03 7.50
N GLY A 202 10.16 1.86 6.47
CA GLY A 202 11.21 2.02 5.46
C GLY A 202 11.65 3.47 5.34
N ILE A 203 12.93 3.65 5.03
CA ILE A 203 13.53 4.94 4.69
C ILE A 203 13.98 4.91 3.24
N LEU A 204 13.57 5.91 2.47
CA LEU A 204 14.08 6.17 1.13
C LEU A 204 14.99 7.39 1.17
N LYS A 205 16.15 7.28 0.53
CA LYS A 205 16.99 8.43 0.19
C LYS A 205 16.49 9.07 -1.10
N VAL A 206 16.31 10.37 -1.07
CA VAL A 206 15.94 11.19 -2.22
C VAL A 206 17.20 11.73 -2.87
N SER A 207 17.32 11.53 -4.17
CA SER A 207 18.45 11.99 -4.98
C SER A 207 18.05 13.14 -5.90
N THR A 208 18.96 13.60 -6.73
CA THR A 208 18.71 14.70 -7.67
C THR A 208 17.66 14.32 -8.71
N LYS A 209 16.76 15.24 -9.05
CA LYS A 209 15.72 15.05 -10.09
C LYS A 209 16.28 14.82 -11.50
N SER A 210 17.56 15.12 -11.73
CA SER A 210 18.27 14.87 -12.98
C SER A 210 18.55 13.38 -13.25
N ASP A 211 18.42 12.52 -12.24
CA ASP A 211 18.51 11.07 -12.38
C ASP A 211 17.22 10.39 -11.90
N PRO A 212 16.18 10.33 -12.75
CA PRO A 212 14.88 9.79 -12.36
C PRO A 212 14.93 8.30 -11.99
N GLN A 213 15.87 7.51 -12.53
CA GLN A 213 15.96 6.09 -12.22
C GLN A 213 16.41 5.84 -10.78
N HIS A 214 17.24 6.74 -10.23
CA HIS A 214 17.76 6.65 -8.87
C HIS A 214 17.23 7.74 -7.94
N PHE A 215 16.15 8.43 -8.34
CA PHE A 215 15.56 9.53 -7.58
C PHE A 215 15.13 9.09 -6.18
N LEU A 216 14.55 7.90 -6.03
CA LEU A 216 14.23 7.27 -4.75
C LEU A 216 14.98 5.96 -4.64
N ARG A 217 15.70 5.77 -3.54
CA ARG A 217 16.45 4.55 -3.25
C ARG A 217 16.26 4.11 -1.82
N GLU A 218 16.16 2.82 -1.60
CA GLU A 218 16.08 2.23 -0.27
C GLU A 218 17.33 2.55 0.54
N PHE A 219 17.15 2.87 1.82
CA PHE A 219 18.24 3.32 2.69
C PHE A 219 18.33 2.51 3.98
N ALA A 220 17.21 2.38 4.70
CA ALA A 220 17.14 1.65 5.97
C ALA A 220 15.74 1.09 6.19
N SER A 221 15.60 0.10 7.07
CA SER A 221 14.30 -0.44 7.49
C SER A 221 14.24 -0.71 8.99
N TYR A 222 13.04 -0.94 9.51
CA TYR A 222 12.82 -1.38 10.88
C TYR A 222 11.54 -2.19 10.95
N HIS A 223 11.54 -3.19 11.84
CA HIS A 223 10.38 -4.00 12.15
C HIS A 223 10.20 -3.99 13.66
N SER A 224 8.96 -3.82 14.12
CA SER A 224 8.58 -3.79 15.53
C SER A 224 7.44 -4.75 15.79
N ASN A 225 7.55 -5.51 16.88
CA ASN A 225 6.44 -6.24 17.49
C ASN A 225 5.97 -5.60 18.81
N ASP A 226 6.47 -4.38 19.10
CA ASP A 226 6.30 -3.73 20.40
C ASP A 226 5.30 -2.57 20.38
N PHE A 227 5.01 -2.04 19.19
CA PHE A 227 4.09 -0.92 19.00
C PHE A 227 3.60 -0.83 17.54
N ALA A 228 2.41 -0.25 17.36
CA ALA A 228 1.94 0.31 16.09
C ALA A 228 2.25 1.81 16.04
N ILE A 229 2.43 2.38 14.86
CA ILE A 229 2.79 3.79 14.67
C ILE A 229 1.53 4.68 14.66
N GLU A 230 1.54 5.72 15.48
CA GLU A 230 0.48 6.73 15.53
C GLU A 230 0.86 8.01 14.80
N GLU A 231 2.13 8.43 14.95
CA GLU A 231 2.61 9.68 14.37
C GLU A 231 4.14 9.65 14.25
N ILE A 232 4.66 10.27 13.20
CA ILE A 232 6.08 10.44 12.94
C ILE A 232 6.39 11.92 12.68
N LYS A 233 7.50 12.39 13.24
CA LYS A 233 8.03 13.75 13.09
C LYS A 233 9.49 13.72 12.66
N TRP A 234 9.84 14.59 11.73
CA TRP A 234 11.23 14.87 11.40
C TRP A 234 11.77 16.05 12.19
N VAL A 235 12.98 15.91 12.72
CA VAL A 235 13.77 17.00 13.30
C VAL A 235 15.01 17.20 12.44
N GLY A 236 14.92 18.16 11.52
CA GLY A 236 15.89 18.26 10.43
C GLY A 236 15.71 17.12 9.44
N ASP A 237 16.81 16.63 8.86
CA ASP A 237 16.76 15.57 7.84
C ASP A 237 17.19 14.19 8.32
N TYR A 238 17.79 14.12 9.51
CA TYR A 238 18.47 12.91 9.98
C TYR A 238 17.93 12.39 11.30
N ILE A 239 16.95 13.07 11.92
CA ILE A 239 16.40 12.65 13.21
C ILE A 239 14.91 12.46 13.08
N ILE A 240 14.43 11.31 13.53
CA ILE A 240 13.03 10.91 13.48
C ILE A 240 12.55 10.73 14.91
N TYR A 241 11.42 11.34 15.21
CA TYR A 241 10.66 11.18 16.45
C TYR A 241 9.39 10.42 16.12
N LEU A 242 9.02 9.45 16.96
CA LEU A 242 7.92 8.54 16.69
C LEU A 242 7.05 8.38 17.94
N LYS A 243 5.74 8.50 17.77
CA LYS A 243 4.75 8.10 18.76
C LYS A 243 4.20 6.72 18.36
N GLY A 244 4.48 5.73 19.19
CA GLY A 244 3.96 4.37 19.05
C GLY A 244 2.82 4.14 20.03
N SER A 245 2.00 3.13 19.74
CA SER A 245 0.93 2.68 20.63
C SER A 245 0.86 1.16 20.76
N GLU A 246 0.25 0.72 21.85
CA GLU A 246 -0.10 -0.67 22.10
C GLU A 246 -1.49 -0.70 22.73
N GLU A 247 -2.39 -1.55 22.23
CA GLU A 247 -3.70 -1.75 22.84
C GLU A 247 -3.65 -2.93 23.81
N ILE A 248 -3.88 -2.65 25.10
CA ILE A 248 -3.90 -3.65 26.17
C ILE A 248 -5.34 -3.85 26.68
N HIS A 249 -5.63 -5.06 27.15
CA HIS A 249 -6.90 -5.36 27.81
C HIS A 249 -6.73 -5.23 29.32
N GLU A 250 -7.42 -4.28 29.92
CA GLU A 250 -7.42 -4.06 31.37
C GLU A 250 -8.88 -3.95 31.85
N GLU A 251 -9.25 -4.77 32.84
CA GLU A 251 -10.62 -4.82 33.40
C GLU A 251 -11.75 -4.97 32.35
N GLY A 252 -11.48 -5.71 31.27
CA GLY A 252 -12.44 -5.93 30.18
C GLY A 252 -12.61 -4.73 29.24
N LYS A 253 -11.75 -3.71 29.34
CA LYS A 253 -11.69 -2.57 28.42
C LYS A 253 -10.38 -2.61 27.63
N LEU A 254 -10.48 -2.17 26.37
CA LEU A 254 -9.33 -1.92 25.53
C LEU A 254 -8.76 -0.54 25.86
N ILE A 255 -7.52 -0.48 26.33
CA ILE A 255 -6.81 0.76 26.67
C ILE A 255 -5.64 0.92 25.71
N LYS A 256 -5.54 2.09 25.08
CA LYS A 256 -4.44 2.44 24.19
C LYS A 256 -3.34 3.15 24.99
N MET A 257 -2.19 2.51 25.12
CA MET A 257 -1.00 3.09 25.75
C MET A 257 -0.06 3.67 24.70
N TYR A 258 0.64 4.76 25.04
CA TYR A 258 1.59 5.41 24.13
C TYR A 258 3.03 5.27 24.63
N LYS A 259 3.95 5.05 23.69
CA LYS A 259 5.40 5.06 23.89
C LYS A 259 6.02 6.02 22.87
N TYR A 260 7.12 6.67 23.25
CA TYR A 260 7.77 7.68 22.43
C TYR A 260 9.20 7.28 22.13
N PHE A 261 9.61 7.44 20.87
CA PHE A 261 10.89 6.96 20.39
C PHE A 261 11.61 8.01 19.56
N LYS A 262 12.93 7.85 19.45
CA LYS A 262 13.80 8.64 18.61
C LYS A 262 14.78 7.74 17.89
N THR A 263 15.06 8.04 16.62
CA THR A 263 16.17 7.45 15.89
C THR A 263 16.94 8.53 15.13
N LYS A 264 18.20 8.22 14.80
CA LYS A 264 19.05 9.05 13.96
C LYS A 264 19.50 8.21 12.77
N LEU A 265 19.44 8.78 11.57
CA LEU A 265 20.02 8.22 10.37
C LEU A 265 21.54 8.44 10.39
N GLU A 266 22.30 7.38 10.12
CA GLU A 266 23.77 7.38 10.04
C GLU A 266 24.26 7.43 8.59
#